data_AF-A0A964KXN9-F1
#
_entry.id   AF-A0A964KXN9-F1
#
_cell.length_a   1.000
_cell.length_b   1.000
_cell.length_c   1.000
_cell.angle_alpha   90.00
_cell.angle_beta   90.00
_cell.angle_gamma   90.00
#
_symmetry.space_group_name_H-M   'P 1'
#
loop_
_entity.id
_entity.type
_entity.pdbx_description
1 polymer ?
#
loop_
_entity_poly.entity_id
_entity_poly.type
_entity_poly.pdbx_seq_one_letter_code
_entity_poly.pdbx_strand_id
1 'polypeptide(L)'
;MLSSLSGSWLWQNWHQAVVLLLIALVAINFLISFVRPALKLKVSLREVLQQLGKIKASAVNGAVDLAEVQSQAMTGARMAHLWSQYAHCLHVPWDEAAASGLVPRQQNRVKVLSGLFFSEMKAKSDGSAMDLFDIEKKVANDPRLSSLWAEYSEALDNLHKTPEPVNTRARRWRASALAETFFSEYALVDSPLKSDFYKHVPGILTGLGIIGTFAGLIVGLIHFDVSKTESMQIQLSVLVQTVGQAFFVSASAIALAMLFTWVEKTLLTARYLQVEELQHFIDGLFEAGSGQESLERLVVATEAQVAVMQDMLSELRKSSHYLAAMR
;
A
#
# COMPACT_ATOMS: atom_id res chain seq x y z
N MET A 1 35.45 10.88 54.92
CA MET A 1 35.78 12.25 54.49
C MET A 1 35.39 12.56 53.04
N LEU A 2 34.42 11.85 52.43
CA LEU A 2 33.96 12.09 51.04
C LEU A 2 32.51 12.61 50.95
N SER A 3 31.86 12.88 52.09
CA SER A 3 30.44 13.27 52.14
C SER A 3 30.18 14.73 52.52
N SER A 4 31.20 15.52 52.88
CA SER A 4 31.03 16.92 53.30
C SER A 4 31.36 17.97 52.22
N LEU A 5 31.93 17.56 51.08
CA LEU A 5 32.29 18.46 49.96
C LEU A 5 31.23 18.52 48.85
N SER A 6 30.28 17.57 48.81
CA SER A 6 29.17 17.62 47.87
C SER A 6 28.07 18.60 48.30
N GLY A 7 27.92 18.83 49.61
CA GLY A 7 26.84 19.63 50.19
C GLY A 7 26.97 21.16 50.09
N SER A 8 28.10 21.72 49.65
CA SER A 8 28.23 23.18 49.42
C SER A 8 28.27 23.51 47.93
N TRP A 9 28.97 22.70 47.13
CA TRP A 9 29.05 22.87 45.68
C TRP A 9 27.73 22.57 44.95
N LEU A 10 26.98 21.54 45.36
CA LEU A 10 25.67 21.22 44.78
C LEU A 10 24.64 22.31 45.07
N TRP A 11 24.72 22.98 46.22
CA TRP A 11 23.79 24.06 46.56
C TRP A 11 24.14 25.38 45.87
N GLN A 12 25.42 25.64 45.60
CA GLN A 12 25.87 26.81 44.82
C GLN A 12 25.50 26.69 43.33
N ASN A 13 25.68 25.50 42.74
CA ASN A 13 25.48 25.25 41.30
C ASN A 13 24.18 24.48 40.99
N TRP A 14 23.24 24.44 41.93
CA TRP A 14 21.98 23.69 41.79
C TRP A 14 21.24 24.04 40.50
N HIS A 15 21.20 25.33 40.16
CA HIS A 15 20.56 25.82 38.94
C HIS A 15 21.16 25.22 37.66
N GLN A 16 22.49 25.09 37.57
CA GLN A 16 23.16 24.47 36.41
C GLN A 16 22.87 22.97 36.35
N ALA A 17 22.91 22.29 37.51
CA ALA A 17 22.60 20.87 37.60
C ALA A 17 21.16 20.56 37.16
N VAL A 18 20.19 21.39 37.56
CA VAL A 18 18.79 21.25 37.14
C VAL A 18 18.64 21.42 35.64
N VAL A 19 19.26 22.43 35.04
CA VAL A 19 19.19 22.67 33.59
C VAL A 19 19.83 21.52 32.82
N LEU A 20 21.02 21.06 33.21
CA LEU A 20 21.68 19.92 32.60
C LEU A 20 20.86 18.64 32.73
N LEU A 21 20.21 18.42 33.87
CA LEU A 21 19.32 17.28 34.09
C LEU A 21 18.10 17.34 33.17
N LEU A 22 17.50 18.52 32.98
CA LEU A 22 16.39 18.71 32.06
C LEU A 22 16.82 18.48 30.60
N ILE A 23 17.99 18.99 30.20
CA ILE A 23 18.59 18.74 28.86
C ILE A 23 18.78 17.23 28.67
N ALA A 24 19.36 16.55 29.66
CA ALA A 24 19.61 15.11 29.62
C ALA A 24 18.30 14.31 29.56
N LEU A 25 17.26 14.71 30.28
CA LEU A 25 15.96 14.05 30.24
C LEU A 25 15.31 14.17 28.87
N VAL A 26 15.32 15.37 28.28
CA VAL A 26 14.84 15.61 26.91
C VAL A 26 15.63 14.76 25.91
N ALA A 27 16.96 14.69 26.07
CA ALA A 27 17.83 13.90 25.22
C ALA A 27 17.54 12.40 25.30
N ILE A 28 17.41 11.85 26.51
CA ILE A 28 17.08 10.45 26.75
C ILE A 28 15.70 10.13 26.18
N ASN A 29 14.72 11.01 26.39
CA ASN A 29 13.40 10.83 25.81
C ASN A 29 13.46 10.82 24.27
N PHE A 30 14.20 11.72 23.63
CA PHE A 30 14.40 11.68 22.17
C PHE A 30 14.99 10.35 21.68
N LEU A 31 16.04 9.85 22.35
CA LEU A 31 16.66 8.57 22.01
C LEU A 31 15.71 7.38 22.16
N ILE A 32 14.94 7.33 23.25
CA ILE A 32 14.06 6.19 23.55
C ILE A 32 12.77 6.24 22.74
N SER A 33 12.17 7.41 22.63
CA SER A 33 10.81 7.60 22.14
C SER A 33 10.73 8.02 20.68
N PHE A 34 11.83 8.49 20.08
CA PHE A 34 11.89 8.82 18.64
C PHE A 34 12.88 7.92 17.88
N VAL A 35 14.14 7.84 18.32
CA VAL A 35 15.19 7.11 17.57
C VAL A 35 14.93 5.60 17.55
N ARG A 36 14.60 4.99 18.69
CA ARG A 36 14.32 3.53 18.74
C ARG A 36 13.13 3.14 17.85
N PRO A 37 11.95 3.80 17.91
CA PRO A 37 10.86 3.53 16.98
C PRO A 37 11.23 3.73 15.52
N ALA A 38 11.99 4.77 15.17
CA ALA A 38 12.43 5.02 13.80
C ALA A 38 13.34 3.90 13.25
N LEU A 39 14.18 3.32 14.10
CA LEU A 39 15.01 2.16 13.74
C LEU A 39 14.18 0.87 13.62
N LYS A 40 13.20 0.65 14.50
CA LYS A 40 12.27 -0.49 14.37
C LYS A 40 11.47 -0.41 13.07
N LEU A 41 10.96 0.77 12.74
CA LEU A 41 10.23 1.01 11.50
C LEU A 41 11.11 0.73 10.27
N LYS A 42 12.38 1.15 10.29
CA LYS A 42 13.35 0.83 9.23
C LYS A 42 13.47 -0.66 8.95
N VAL A 43 13.59 -1.45 10.02
CA VAL A 43 13.72 -2.91 9.92
C VAL A 43 12.42 -3.51 9.39
N SER A 44 11.29 -3.11 9.96
CA SER A 44 9.97 -3.61 9.54
C SER A 44 9.66 -3.30 8.06
N LEU A 45 9.90 -2.07 7.58
CA LEU A 45 9.68 -1.72 6.16
C LEU A 45 10.58 -2.52 5.23
N ARG A 46 11.84 -2.75 5.63
CA ARG A 46 12.78 -3.56 4.84
C ARG A 46 12.36 -5.02 4.79
N GLU A 47 11.88 -5.58 5.89
CA GLU A 47 11.34 -6.94 5.94
C GLU A 47 10.13 -7.08 5.03
N VAL A 48 9.18 -6.14 5.09
CA VAL A 48 8.00 -6.10 4.20
C VAL A 48 8.43 -6.09 2.73
N LEU A 49 9.33 -5.17 2.35
CA LEU A 49 9.87 -5.08 0.99
C LEU A 49 10.54 -6.38 0.54
N GLN A 50 11.34 -7.01 1.40
CA GLN A 50 11.99 -8.28 1.09
C GLN A 50 10.99 -9.42 0.88
N GLN A 51 9.93 -9.50 1.71
CA GLN A 51 8.91 -10.52 1.56
C GLN A 51 8.06 -10.30 0.31
N LEU A 52 7.66 -9.06 0.02
CA LEU A 52 6.99 -8.71 -1.22
C LEU A 52 7.88 -9.03 -2.45
N GLY A 53 9.19 -8.80 -2.34
CA GLY A 53 10.20 -9.22 -3.32
C GLY A 53 10.18 -10.71 -3.62
N LYS A 54 10.15 -11.55 -2.57
CA LYS A 54 10.09 -13.01 -2.71
C LYS A 54 8.78 -13.46 -3.34
N ILE A 55 7.65 -12.90 -2.89
CA ILE A 55 6.33 -13.22 -3.46
C ILE A 55 6.28 -12.85 -4.95
N LYS A 56 6.82 -11.69 -5.33
CA LYS A 56 6.94 -11.28 -6.74
C LYS A 56 7.77 -12.26 -7.56
N ALA A 57 8.88 -12.75 -7.02
CA ALA A 57 9.76 -13.71 -7.70
C ALA A 57 9.12 -15.10 -7.83
N SER A 58 8.27 -15.50 -6.88
CA SER A 58 7.53 -16.77 -6.90
C SER A 58 6.23 -16.70 -7.72
N ALA A 59 5.76 -15.51 -8.08
CA ALA A 59 4.54 -15.33 -8.85
C ALA A 59 4.69 -15.81 -10.30
N VAL A 60 4.01 -16.89 -10.66
CA VAL A 60 3.93 -17.39 -12.04
C VAL A 60 2.97 -16.51 -12.84
N ASN A 61 3.42 -15.94 -13.95
CA ASN A 61 2.63 -15.05 -14.84
C ASN A 61 1.99 -13.83 -14.14
N GLY A 62 2.58 -13.36 -13.03
CA GLY A 62 2.05 -12.21 -12.28
C GLY A 62 0.79 -12.52 -11.46
N ALA A 63 0.45 -13.80 -11.27
CA ALA A 63 -0.60 -14.21 -10.34
C ALA A 63 -0.07 -14.17 -8.90
N VAL A 64 -0.69 -13.36 -8.04
CA VAL A 64 -0.29 -13.14 -6.65
C VAL A 64 -1.41 -13.59 -5.72
N ASP A 65 -1.07 -14.30 -4.64
CA ASP A 65 -2.02 -14.65 -3.58
C ASP A 65 -2.09 -13.54 -2.52
N LEU A 66 -3.24 -12.90 -2.38
CA LEU A 66 -3.45 -11.81 -1.42
C LEU A 66 -3.37 -12.28 0.04
N ALA A 67 -3.76 -13.53 0.32
CA ALA A 67 -3.66 -14.10 1.66
C ALA A 67 -2.20 -14.37 2.03
N GLU A 68 -1.37 -14.74 1.04
CA GLU A 68 0.06 -14.88 1.20
C GLU A 68 0.73 -13.53 1.48
N VAL A 69 0.38 -12.48 0.73
CA VAL A 69 0.88 -11.12 0.99
C VAL A 69 0.49 -10.63 2.39
N GLN A 70 -0.76 -10.85 2.80
CA GLN A 70 -1.22 -10.45 4.12
C GLN A 70 -0.49 -11.20 5.24
N SER A 71 -0.33 -12.52 5.10
CA SER A 71 0.24 -13.36 6.16
C SER A 71 1.76 -13.31 6.25
N GLN A 72 2.47 -13.16 5.12
CA GLN A 72 3.93 -13.21 5.09
C GLN A 72 4.59 -11.82 5.06
N ALA A 73 4.02 -10.85 4.33
CA ALA A 73 4.59 -9.51 4.22
C ALA A 73 3.97 -8.53 5.22
N MET A 74 2.65 -8.54 5.40
CA MET A 74 1.93 -7.52 6.19
C MET A 74 1.65 -7.97 7.64
N THR A 75 2.67 -8.48 8.33
CA THR A 75 2.53 -9.10 9.67
C THR A 75 2.23 -8.12 10.81
N GLY A 76 2.62 -6.85 10.68
CA GLY A 76 2.38 -5.84 11.71
C GLY A 76 0.92 -5.38 11.76
N ALA A 77 0.35 -5.16 12.95
CA ALA A 77 -1.06 -4.79 13.11
C ALA A 77 -1.50 -3.57 12.25
N ARG A 78 -0.66 -2.54 12.18
CA ARG A 78 -0.92 -1.36 11.33
C ARG A 78 -0.82 -1.70 9.83
N MET A 79 0.20 -2.46 9.43
CA MET A 79 0.37 -2.86 8.04
C MET A 79 -0.75 -3.77 7.56
N ALA A 80 -1.17 -4.74 8.38
CA ALA A 80 -2.31 -5.61 8.12
C ALA A 80 -3.60 -4.81 7.92
N HIS A 81 -3.83 -3.77 8.74
CA HIS A 81 -5.00 -2.92 8.60
C HIS A 81 -4.97 -2.11 7.29
N LEU A 82 -3.85 -1.44 6.98
CA LEU A 82 -3.71 -0.67 5.74
C LEU A 82 -3.81 -1.57 4.50
N TRP A 83 -3.20 -2.75 4.56
CA TRP A 83 -3.32 -3.78 3.53
C TRP A 83 -4.77 -4.22 3.35
N SER A 84 -5.51 -4.46 4.43
CA SER A 84 -6.91 -4.87 4.33
C SER A 84 -7.76 -3.83 3.61
N GLN A 85 -7.50 -2.53 3.82
CA GLN A 85 -8.20 -1.45 3.12
C GLN A 85 -7.80 -1.40 1.64
N TYR A 86 -6.50 -1.47 1.34
CA TYR A 86 -5.99 -1.50 -0.03
C TYR A 86 -6.48 -2.72 -0.82
N ALA A 87 -6.56 -3.89 -0.19
CA ALA A 87 -7.02 -5.12 -0.80
C ALA A 87 -8.47 -5.07 -1.28
N HIS A 88 -9.31 -4.21 -0.69
CA HIS A 88 -10.68 -3.99 -1.20
C HIS A 88 -10.70 -3.25 -2.55
N CYS A 89 -9.63 -2.52 -2.89
CA CYS A 89 -9.46 -1.87 -4.20
C CYS A 89 -8.82 -2.78 -5.24
N LEU A 90 -8.43 -4.01 -4.86
CA LEU A 90 -7.89 -5.01 -5.77
C LEU A 90 -9.03 -5.82 -6.39
N HIS A 91 -9.06 -5.88 -7.72
CA HIS A 91 -10.04 -6.64 -8.47
C HIS A 91 -9.38 -7.52 -9.53
N VAL A 92 -10.04 -8.62 -9.88
CA VAL A 92 -9.59 -9.50 -10.96
C VAL A 92 -9.97 -8.84 -12.31
N PRO A 93 -9.06 -8.76 -13.29
CA PRO A 93 -9.35 -8.37 -14.66
C PRO A 93 -10.62 -9.03 -15.21
N TRP A 94 -11.52 -8.23 -15.79
CA TRP A 94 -12.74 -8.73 -16.42
C TRP A 94 -12.42 -9.75 -17.53
N ASP A 95 -11.29 -9.60 -18.21
CA ASP A 95 -10.81 -10.54 -19.24
C ASP A 95 -10.43 -11.92 -18.69
N GLU A 96 -9.92 -12.06 -17.47
CA GLU A 96 -9.66 -13.38 -16.87
C GLU A 96 -10.94 -13.99 -16.28
N ALA A 97 -11.86 -13.17 -15.79
CA ALA A 97 -13.20 -13.65 -15.44
C ALA A 97 -13.93 -14.19 -16.69
N ALA A 98 -13.80 -13.52 -17.84
CA ALA A 98 -14.32 -13.99 -19.12
C ALA A 98 -13.51 -15.16 -19.72
N ALA A 99 -12.18 -15.15 -19.61
CA ALA A 99 -11.26 -16.19 -20.13
C ALA A 99 -11.11 -17.42 -19.22
N SER A 100 -11.64 -17.37 -17.99
CA SER A 100 -12.04 -18.58 -17.26
C SER A 100 -13.17 -19.35 -17.99
N GLY A 101 -13.77 -18.77 -19.04
CA GLY A 101 -13.60 -19.19 -20.45
C GLY A 101 -14.14 -20.53 -20.93
N LEU A 102 -14.34 -21.51 -20.06
CA LEU A 102 -15.17 -22.67 -20.37
C LEU A 102 -16.59 -22.18 -20.71
N VAL A 103 -17.07 -21.15 -20.01
CA VAL A 103 -18.43 -20.62 -20.14
C VAL A 103 -18.71 -19.98 -21.52
N PRO A 104 -17.93 -19.04 -22.09
CA PRO A 104 -18.24 -18.47 -23.41
C PRO A 104 -18.11 -19.48 -24.56
N ARG A 105 -17.13 -20.41 -24.50
CA ARG A 105 -16.98 -21.47 -25.52
C ARG A 105 -18.10 -22.51 -25.43
N GLN A 106 -18.48 -22.95 -24.23
CA GLN A 106 -19.61 -23.86 -24.02
C GLN A 106 -20.94 -23.17 -24.35
N GLN A 107 -21.14 -21.89 -23.99
CA GLN A 107 -22.32 -21.10 -24.36
C GLN A 107 -22.46 -20.95 -25.87
N ASN A 108 -21.36 -20.66 -26.59
CA ASN A 108 -21.40 -20.61 -28.06
C ASN A 108 -21.73 -21.99 -28.66
N ARG A 109 -21.18 -23.08 -28.11
CA ARG A 109 -21.49 -24.44 -28.55
C ARG A 109 -22.96 -24.80 -28.30
N VAL A 110 -23.52 -24.45 -27.13
CA VAL A 110 -24.95 -24.63 -26.80
C VAL A 110 -25.83 -23.80 -27.73
N LYS A 111 -25.47 -22.54 -28.03
CA LYS A 111 -26.21 -21.69 -28.99
C LYS A 111 -26.24 -22.29 -30.38
N VAL A 112 -25.11 -22.75 -30.92
CA VAL A 112 -25.03 -23.38 -32.25
C VAL A 112 -25.86 -24.66 -32.29
N LEU A 113 -25.70 -25.55 -31.30
CA LEU A 113 -26.46 -26.81 -31.24
C LEU A 113 -27.96 -26.58 -31.08
N SER A 114 -28.37 -25.58 -30.28
CA SER A 114 -29.78 -25.20 -30.16
C SER A 114 -30.33 -24.69 -31.50
N GLY A 115 -29.58 -23.85 -32.21
CA GLY A 115 -29.96 -23.34 -33.52
C GLY A 115 -30.17 -24.45 -34.55
N LEU A 116 -29.24 -25.41 -34.63
CA LEU A 116 -29.33 -26.57 -35.54
C LEU A 116 -30.50 -27.49 -35.20
N PHE A 117 -30.72 -27.76 -33.91
CA PHE A 117 -31.85 -28.57 -33.45
C PHE A 117 -33.21 -27.93 -33.78
N PHE A 118 -33.38 -26.64 -33.46
CA PHE A 118 -34.63 -25.93 -33.73
C PHE A 118 -34.86 -25.67 -35.22
N SER A 119 -33.81 -25.49 -36.03
CA SER A 119 -33.95 -25.38 -37.48
C SER A 119 -34.44 -26.68 -38.12
N GLU A 120 -33.89 -27.82 -37.69
CA GLU A 120 -34.30 -29.14 -38.19
C GLU A 120 -35.73 -29.48 -37.75
N MET A 121 -36.08 -29.15 -36.51
CA MET A 121 -37.44 -29.30 -35.99
C MET A 121 -38.44 -28.41 -36.75
N LYS A 122 -38.07 -27.16 -37.05
CA LYS A 122 -38.91 -26.22 -37.80
C LYS A 122 -39.10 -26.67 -39.25
N ALA A 123 -38.06 -27.19 -39.89
CA ALA A 123 -38.13 -27.73 -41.25
C ALA A 123 -39.08 -28.95 -41.35
N LYS A 124 -39.24 -29.71 -40.27
CA LYS A 124 -40.13 -30.88 -40.22
C LYS A 124 -41.55 -30.62 -39.69
N SER A 125 -41.83 -29.46 -39.09
CA SER A 125 -43.13 -29.19 -38.43
C SER A 125 -44.15 -28.40 -39.25
N ASP A 126 -43.84 -28.05 -40.50
CA ASP A 126 -44.74 -27.31 -41.42
C ASP A 126 -45.45 -26.11 -40.76
N GLY A 127 -44.74 -25.38 -39.90
CA GLY A 127 -45.20 -24.12 -39.30
C GLY A 127 -46.27 -24.21 -38.21
N SER A 128 -46.67 -25.40 -37.74
CA SER A 128 -47.63 -25.51 -36.63
C SER A 128 -46.95 -25.32 -35.27
N ALA A 129 -47.60 -24.55 -34.38
CA ALA A 129 -47.13 -24.35 -33.01
C ALA A 129 -47.02 -25.71 -32.28
N MET A 130 -45.80 -26.08 -31.91
CA MET A 130 -45.46 -27.39 -31.34
C MET A 130 -45.54 -27.35 -29.82
N ASP A 131 -46.28 -28.28 -29.24
CA ASP A 131 -46.44 -28.42 -27.79
C ASP A 131 -45.19 -29.04 -27.16
N LEU A 132 -44.67 -28.46 -26.08
CA LEU A 132 -43.37 -28.82 -25.49
C LEU A 132 -43.30 -30.29 -25.04
N PHE A 133 -44.46 -30.89 -24.71
CA PHE A 133 -44.57 -32.28 -24.25
C PHE A 133 -44.45 -33.33 -25.36
N ASP A 134 -44.68 -32.97 -26.62
CA ASP A 134 -44.62 -33.90 -27.77
C ASP A 134 -43.25 -33.94 -28.45
N ILE A 135 -42.37 -33.00 -28.12
CA ILE A 135 -41.02 -32.88 -28.68
C ILE A 135 -40.19 -34.12 -28.34
N GLU A 136 -40.23 -34.57 -27.08
CA GLU A 136 -39.43 -35.71 -26.62
C GLU A 136 -39.83 -37.02 -27.32
N LYS A 137 -41.14 -37.23 -27.53
CA LYS A 137 -41.68 -38.37 -28.28
C LYS A 137 -41.34 -38.33 -29.78
N LYS A 138 -41.36 -37.15 -30.42
CA LYS A 138 -41.04 -37.01 -31.85
C LYS A 138 -39.54 -37.07 -32.11
N VAL A 139 -38.72 -36.54 -31.20
CA VAL A 139 -37.26 -36.62 -31.26
C VAL A 139 -36.77 -38.07 -31.12
N ALA A 140 -37.46 -38.90 -30.33
CA ALA A 140 -37.15 -40.33 -30.19
C ALA A 140 -37.42 -41.18 -31.45
N ASN A 141 -38.33 -40.74 -32.33
CA ASN A 141 -38.70 -41.47 -33.55
C ASN A 141 -37.81 -41.15 -34.75
N ASP A 142 -36.84 -40.23 -34.63
CA ASP A 142 -36.00 -39.78 -35.74
C ASP A 142 -34.50 -39.85 -35.37
N PRO A 143 -33.71 -40.71 -36.04
CA PRO A 143 -32.30 -40.93 -35.71
C PRO A 143 -31.41 -39.69 -35.70
N ARG A 144 -31.72 -38.68 -36.53
CA ARG A 144 -30.91 -37.43 -36.62
C ARG A 144 -31.27 -36.41 -35.55
N LEU A 145 -32.55 -36.29 -35.21
CA LEU A 145 -33.00 -35.40 -34.15
C LEU A 145 -32.57 -35.93 -32.78
N SER A 146 -32.59 -37.25 -32.59
CA SER A 146 -32.12 -37.87 -31.36
C SER A 146 -30.62 -37.65 -31.11
N SER A 147 -29.78 -37.69 -32.16
CA SER A 147 -28.35 -37.43 -32.01
C SER A 147 -28.05 -35.97 -31.70
N LEU A 148 -28.72 -35.03 -32.37
CA LEU A 148 -28.59 -33.60 -32.10
C LEU A 148 -29.09 -33.22 -30.69
N TRP A 149 -30.18 -33.85 -30.22
CA TRP A 149 -30.69 -33.67 -28.86
C TRP A 149 -29.74 -34.24 -27.81
N ALA A 150 -29.13 -35.40 -28.05
CA ALA A 150 -28.12 -35.97 -27.17
C ALA A 150 -26.89 -35.04 -27.06
N GLU A 151 -26.37 -34.54 -28.19
CA GLU A 151 -25.24 -33.61 -28.19
C GLU A 151 -25.58 -32.26 -27.53
N TYR A 152 -26.79 -31.75 -27.74
CA TYR A 152 -27.28 -30.52 -27.12
C TYR A 152 -27.45 -30.67 -25.61
N SER A 153 -28.09 -31.75 -25.15
CA SER A 153 -28.30 -32.03 -23.72
C SER A 153 -26.98 -32.30 -22.99
N GLU A 154 -26.04 -33.01 -23.61
CA GLU A 154 -24.69 -33.20 -23.09
C GLU A 154 -23.92 -31.87 -23.01
N ALA A 155 -24.02 -31.01 -24.02
CA ALA A 155 -23.42 -29.67 -23.98
C ALA A 155 -24.03 -28.79 -22.88
N LEU A 156 -25.33 -28.92 -22.62
CA LEU A 156 -26.05 -28.25 -21.53
C LEU A 156 -25.63 -28.77 -20.15
N ASP A 157 -25.48 -30.09 -19.98
CA ASP A 157 -25.03 -30.70 -18.73
C ASP A 157 -23.59 -30.28 -18.40
N ASN A 158 -22.73 -30.22 -19.41
CA ASN A 158 -21.35 -29.75 -19.28
C ASN A 158 -21.24 -28.24 -19.01
N LEU A 159 -22.27 -27.45 -19.34
CA LEU A 159 -22.38 -26.03 -18.98
C LEU A 159 -22.80 -25.84 -17.50
N HIS A 160 -23.63 -26.74 -16.97
CA HIS A 160 -24.08 -26.72 -15.58
C HIS A 160 -23.05 -27.31 -14.61
N LYS A 161 -22.12 -28.14 -15.09
CA LYS A 161 -20.93 -28.54 -14.34
C LYS A 161 -20.03 -27.32 -14.17
N THR A 162 -20.17 -26.62 -13.04
CA THR A 162 -19.20 -25.62 -12.58
C THR A 162 -17.79 -26.17 -12.76
N PRO A 163 -16.85 -25.42 -13.35
CA PRO A 163 -15.46 -25.84 -13.38
C PRO A 163 -15.03 -26.19 -11.95
N GLU A 164 -14.33 -27.31 -11.79
CA GLU A 164 -13.60 -27.60 -10.56
C GLU A 164 -12.87 -26.32 -10.11
N PRO A 165 -12.85 -25.99 -8.81
CA PRO A 165 -12.20 -24.79 -8.33
C PRO A 165 -10.69 -24.91 -8.61
N VAL A 166 -10.24 -24.38 -9.75
CA VAL A 166 -8.83 -24.08 -10.01
C VAL A 166 -8.35 -23.33 -8.78
N ASN A 167 -7.36 -23.88 -8.05
CA ASN A 167 -6.84 -23.35 -6.79
C ASN A 167 -6.87 -21.81 -6.77
N THR A 168 -7.93 -21.25 -6.20
CA THR A 168 -8.48 -19.92 -6.56
C THR A 168 -7.76 -18.75 -5.91
N ARG A 169 -6.62 -19.01 -5.25
CA ARG A 169 -5.96 -18.03 -4.37
C ARG A 169 -4.99 -17.11 -5.09
N ALA A 170 -4.22 -17.61 -6.05
CA ALA A 170 -3.30 -16.81 -6.85
C ALA A 170 -4.01 -16.35 -8.15
N ARG A 171 -4.25 -15.04 -8.28
CA ARG A 171 -4.85 -14.43 -9.48
C ARG A 171 -4.05 -13.19 -9.90
N ARG A 172 -4.20 -12.76 -11.15
CA ARG A 172 -3.69 -11.45 -11.58
C ARG A 172 -4.62 -10.39 -11.00
N TRP A 173 -4.16 -9.63 -10.01
CA TRP A 173 -4.96 -8.57 -9.39
C TRP A 173 -4.62 -7.22 -10.02
N ARG A 174 -5.61 -6.34 -10.11
CA ARG A 174 -5.45 -4.95 -10.55
C ARG A 174 -5.93 -4.00 -9.48
N ALA A 175 -5.15 -2.95 -9.23
CA ALA A 175 -5.51 -1.91 -8.28
C ALA A 175 -6.37 -0.84 -8.96
N SER A 176 -7.47 -0.46 -8.33
CA SER A 176 -8.29 0.70 -8.75
C SER A 176 -7.85 2.01 -8.08
N ALA A 177 -6.89 1.95 -7.15
CA ALA A 177 -6.36 3.07 -6.39
C ALA A 177 -4.86 2.88 -6.16
N LEU A 178 -4.12 4.00 -6.10
CA LEU A 178 -2.68 4.01 -5.83
C LEU A 178 -2.39 3.59 -4.39
N ALA A 179 -1.30 2.85 -4.19
CA ALA A 179 -0.84 2.44 -2.87
C ALA A 179 -0.66 3.62 -1.92
N GLU A 180 -0.18 4.78 -2.41
CA GLU A 180 0.01 6.01 -1.62
C GLU A 180 -1.23 6.45 -0.83
N THR A 181 -2.43 6.22 -1.38
CA THR A 181 -3.71 6.61 -0.75
C THR A 181 -3.91 5.93 0.60
N PHE A 182 -3.44 4.68 0.74
CA PHE A 182 -3.59 3.87 1.95
C PHE A 182 -2.28 3.80 2.74
N PHE A 183 -1.16 3.65 2.04
CA PHE A 183 0.18 3.55 2.59
C PHE A 183 0.84 4.94 2.69
N SER A 184 0.12 5.95 3.20
CA SER A 184 0.64 7.32 3.24
C SER A 184 1.83 7.45 4.21
N GLU A 185 2.73 8.39 3.89
CA GLU A 185 3.87 8.76 4.75
C GLU A 185 3.40 9.13 6.15
N TYR A 186 2.26 9.81 6.26
CA TYR A 186 1.68 10.20 7.53
C TYR A 186 1.29 8.98 8.39
N ALA A 187 0.60 8.00 7.81
CA ALA A 187 0.16 6.80 8.53
C ALA A 187 1.34 5.91 8.94
N LEU A 188 2.37 5.85 8.11
CA LEU A 188 3.50 4.92 8.29
C LEU A 188 4.68 5.49 9.05
N VAL A 189 4.91 6.80 8.96
CA VAL A 189 6.11 7.45 9.53
C VAL A 189 5.71 8.49 10.58
N ASP A 190 4.84 9.44 10.25
CA ASP A 190 4.55 10.57 11.16
C ASP A 190 3.77 10.16 12.40
N SER A 191 2.69 9.40 12.23
CA SER A 191 1.87 8.89 13.34
C SER A 191 2.68 8.05 14.34
N PRO A 192 3.46 7.01 13.94
CA PRO A 192 4.23 6.23 14.91
C PRO A 192 5.40 6.99 15.54
N LEU A 193 6.03 7.92 14.80
CA LEU A 193 7.18 8.67 15.32
C LEU A 193 6.78 9.94 16.08
N LYS A 194 5.50 10.34 16.02
CA LYS A 194 5.02 11.62 16.57
C LYS A 194 5.88 12.78 16.07
N SER A 195 6.18 12.79 14.77
CA SER A 195 7.08 13.77 14.14
C SER A 195 6.68 15.22 14.46
N ASP A 196 5.37 15.48 14.59
CA ASP A 196 4.84 16.78 15.01
C ASP A 196 5.31 17.26 16.38
N PHE A 197 5.56 16.37 17.33
CA PHE A 197 6.10 16.76 18.63
C PHE A 197 7.62 16.97 18.55
N TYR A 198 8.31 16.05 17.88
CA TYR A 198 9.78 16.04 17.88
C TYR A 198 10.41 17.16 17.06
N LYS A 199 9.70 17.70 16.06
CA LYS A 199 10.14 18.89 15.31
C LYS A 199 10.34 20.14 16.18
N HIS A 200 9.75 20.16 17.39
CA HIS A 200 9.86 21.27 18.34
C HIS A 200 10.91 21.04 19.43
N VAL A 201 11.43 19.80 19.58
CA VAL A 201 12.42 19.47 20.61
C VAL A 201 13.71 20.28 20.50
N PRO A 202 14.28 20.55 19.30
CA PRO A 202 15.44 21.43 19.17
C PRO A 202 15.18 22.83 19.74
N GLY A 203 13.99 23.40 19.54
CA GLY A 203 13.59 24.70 20.08
C GLY A 203 13.44 24.70 21.60
N ILE A 204 12.94 23.60 22.18
CA ILE A 204 12.88 23.43 23.64
C ILE A 204 14.31 23.39 24.22
N LEU A 205 15.23 22.71 23.55
CA LEU A 205 16.61 22.55 24.00
C LEU A 205 17.39 23.86 23.95
N THR A 206 17.23 24.65 22.88
CA THR A 206 17.83 25.99 22.79
C THR A 206 17.25 26.94 23.83
N GLY A 207 15.93 26.92 24.04
CA GLY A 207 15.28 27.69 25.11
C GLY A 207 15.81 27.33 26.48
N LEU A 208 16.00 26.04 26.76
CA LEU A 208 16.56 25.56 28.02
C LEU A 208 18.03 25.98 28.20
N GLY A 209 18.84 26.01 27.13
CA GLY A 209 20.19 26.55 27.15
C GLY A 209 20.26 28.06 27.44
N ILE A 210 19.34 28.84 26.84
CA ILE A 210 19.21 30.29 27.10
C ILE A 210 18.81 30.53 28.56
N ILE A 211 17.81 29.81 29.07
CA ILE A 211 17.38 29.89 30.48
C ILE A 211 18.54 29.53 31.41
N GLY A 212 19.32 28.49 31.09
CA GLY A 212 20.50 28.11 31.86
C GLY A 212 21.57 29.18 31.91
N THR A 213 21.80 29.87 30.80
CA THR A 213 22.75 31.00 30.74
C THR A 213 22.28 32.14 31.63
N PHE A 214 21.02 32.56 31.48
CA PHE A 214 20.45 33.64 32.30
C PHE A 214 20.45 33.31 33.78
N ALA A 215 20.09 32.07 34.15
CA ALA A 215 20.14 31.63 35.55
C ALA A 215 21.57 31.70 36.10
N GLY A 216 22.57 31.25 35.33
CA GLY A 216 23.98 31.34 35.72
C GLY A 216 24.48 32.78 35.89
N LEU A 217 24.08 33.68 34.99
CA LEU A 217 24.39 35.11 35.11
C LEU A 217 23.75 35.74 36.35
N ILE A 218 22.47 35.47 36.61
CA ILE A 218 21.75 35.99 37.77
C ILE A 218 22.41 35.51 39.07
N VAL A 219 22.74 34.22 39.18
CA VAL A 219 23.41 33.67 40.37
C VAL A 219 24.81 34.26 40.55
N GLY A 220 25.56 34.42 39.46
CA GLY A 220 26.89 35.05 39.49
C GLY A 220 26.84 36.50 40.01
N LEU A 221 25.85 37.28 39.56
CA LEU A 221 25.67 38.68 39.98
C LEU A 221 25.18 38.82 41.42
N ILE A 222 24.28 37.95 41.89
CA ILE A 222 23.78 38.00 43.28
C ILE A 222 24.90 37.76 44.31
N HIS A 223 25.91 36.96 43.95
CA HIS A 223 27.04 36.66 44.85
C HIS A 223 28.19 37.69 44.76
N PHE A 224 28.07 38.72 43.93
CA PHE A 224 29.10 39.74 43.75
C PHE A 224 28.87 40.91 44.73
N ASP A 225 29.71 41.02 45.75
CA ASP A 225 29.64 42.06 46.80
C ASP A 225 30.78 43.07 46.66
N VAL A 226 30.44 44.25 46.16
CA VAL A 226 31.35 45.37 45.88
C VAL A 226 31.93 46.01 47.15
N SER A 227 31.38 45.67 48.33
CA SER A 227 31.67 46.37 49.59
C SER A 227 33.05 46.04 50.20
N LYS A 228 33.75 44.99 49.71
CA LYS A 228 35.05 44.54 50.25
C LYS A 228 36.18 44.73 49.24
N THR A 229 36.91 45.83 49.38
CA THR A 229 38.01 46.25 48.49
C THR A 229 39.16 45.25 48.40
N GLU A 230 39.43 44.47 49.45
CA GLU A 230 40.52 43.47 49.48
C GLU A 230 40.19 42.18 48.71
N SER A 231 38.91 41.89 48.45
CA SER A 231 38.47 40.63 47.83
C SER A 231 38.03 40.78 46.38
N MET A 232 38.13 41.99 45.81
CA MET A 232 37.51 42.34 44.53
C MET A 232 38.06 41.52 43.35
N GLN A 233 39.36 41.22 43.33
CA GLN A 233 39.98 40.38 42.29
C GLN A 233 39.49 38.93 42.34
N ILE A 234 39.34 38.37 43.53
CA ILE A 234 38.86 36.99 43.73
C ILE A 234 37.40 36.89 43.32
N GLN A 235 36.56 37.85 43.71
CA GLN A 235 35.16 37.89 43.34
C GLN A 235 34.94 38.06 41.83
N LEU A 236 35.74 38.91 41.17
CA LEU A 236 35.69 39.06 39.71
C LEU A 236 36.08 37.75 39.00
N SER A 237 37.11 37.06 39.50
CA SER A 237 37.52 35.77 38.95
C SER A 237 36.39 34.72 39.05
N VAL A 238 35.73 34.63 40.19
CA VAL A 238 34.58 33.73 40.42
C VAL A 238 33.40 34.08 39.51
N LEU A 239 33.10 35.37 39.33
CA LEU A 239 32.05 35.83 38.42
C LEU A 239 32.35 35.39 36.98
N VAL A 240 33.55 35.68 36.48
CA VAL A 240 33.95 35.32 35.11
C VAL A 240 33.91 33.81 34.90
N GLN A 241 34.37 33.01 35.87
CA GLN A 241 34.28 31.55 35.80
C GLN A 241 32.82 31.06 35.79
N THR A 242 31.96 31.61 36.64
CA THR A 242 30.53 31.23 36.71
C THR A 242 29.80 31.54 35.41
N VAL A 243 30.05 32.73 34.86
CA VAL A 243 29.52 33.15 33.55
C VAL A 243 30.04 32.23 32.44
N GLY A 244 31.35 31.93 32.43
CA GLY A 244 31.96 31.03 31.45
C GLY A 244 31.35 29.62 31.46
N GLN A 245 31.11 29.06 32.64
CA GLN A 245 30.43 27.76 32.78
C GLN A 245 28.99 27.80 32.24
N ALA A 246 28.25 28.89 32.51
CA ALA A 246 26.88 29.06 32.00
C ALA A 246 26.83 29.13 30.46
N PHE A 247 27.81 29.80 29.83
CA PHE A 247 27.97 29.81 28.38
C PHE A 247 28.29 28.43 27.81
N PHE A 248 29.13 27.65 28.48
CA PHE A 248 29.45 26.29 28.03
C PHE A 248 28.22 25.37 28.04
N VAL A 249 27.37 25.45 29.07
CA VAL A 249 26.11 24.71 29.14
C VAL A 249 25.21 25.07 27.95
N SER A 250 25.09 26.35 27.61
CA SER A 250 24.29 26.80 26.47
C SER A 250 24.86 26.37 25.11
N ALA A 251 26.19 26.48 24.94
CA ALA A 251 26.86 25.95 23.76
C ALA A 251 26.59 24.45 23.58
N SER A 252 26.63 23.68 24.67
CA SER A 252 26.30 22.24 24.63
C SER A 252 24.83 21.98 24.27
N ALA A 253 23.90 22.79 24.78
CA ALA A 253 22.47 22.68 24.47
C ALA A 253 22.19 22.98 22.99
N ILE A 254 22.80 24.03 22.45
CA ILE A 254 22.67 24.40 21.03
C ILE A 254 23.30 23.32 20.14
N ALA A 255 24.51 22.85 20.46
CA ALA A 255 25.16 21.79 19.72
C ALA A 255 24.31 20.50 19.70
N LEU A 256 23.71 20.15 20.85
CA LEU A 256 22.82 18.99 20.95
C LEU A 256 21.51 19.22 20.16
N ALA A 257 20.99 20.44 20.10
CA ALA A 257 19.79 20.78 19.33
C ALA A 257 20.04 20.63 17.82
N MET A 258 21.21 21.08 17.36
CA MET A 258 21.65 20.88 15.98
C MET A 258 21.80 19.39 15.66
N LEU A 259 22.44 18.63 16.56
CA LEU A 259 22.58 17.18 16.39
C LEU A 259 21.22 16.49 16.31
N PHE A 260 20.26 16.84 17.18
CA PHE A 260 18.91 16.27 17.16
C PHE A 260 18.16 16.61 15.88
N THR A 261 18.26 17.86 15.42
CA THR A 261 17.65 18.29 14.16
C THR A 261 18.21 17.47 12.99
N TRP A 262 19.53 17.29 12.94
CA TRP A 262 20.17 16.51 11.89
C TRP A 262 19.75 15.03 11.92
N VAL A 263 19.75 14.41 13.10
CA VAL A 263 19.31 13.01 13.29
C VAL A 263 17.84 12.85 12.94
N GLU A 264 16.98 13.74 13.41
CA GLU A 264 15.54 13.76 13.13
C GLU A 264 15.27 13.80 11.63
N LYS A 265 15.84 14.81 10.94
CA LYS A 265 15.65 14.98 9.50
C LYS A 265 16.18 13.79 8.72
N THR A 266 17.37 13.30 9.06
CA THR A 266 17.96 12.15 8.36
C THR A 266 17.14 10.88 8.55
N LEU A 267 16.63 10.62 9.76
CA LEU A 267 15.79 9.46 10.03
C LEU A 267 14.43 9.57 9.33
N LEU A 268 13.77 10.72 9.37
CA LEU A 268 12.47 10.94 8.70
C LEU A 268 12.60 10.79 7.19
N THR A 269 13.52 11.52 6.56
CA THR A 269 13.76 11.42 5.11
C THR A 269 14.06 9.99 4.68
N ALA A 270 14.90 9.27 5.44
CA ALA A 270 15.22 7.88 5.13
C ALA A 270 14.06 6.90 5.39
N ARG A 271 13.01 7.26 6.14
CA ARG A 271 11.78 6.46 6.28
C ARG A 271 10.77 6.80 5.19
N TYR A 272 10.63 8.07 4.82
CA TYR A 272 9.77 8.49 3.70
C TYR A 272 10.21 7.80 2.40
N LEU A 273 11.52 7.81 2.08
CA LEU A 273 12.05 7.10 0.91
C LEU A 273 11.76 5.59 0.93
N GLN A 274 11.73 4.95 2.10
CA GLN A 274 11.40 3.52 2.20
C GLN A 274 9.89 3.27 2.01
N VAL A 275 9.05 4.22 2.41
CA VAL A 275 7.62 4.16 2.19
C VAL A 275 7.31 4.38 0.71
N GLU A 276 7.97 5.34 0.06
CA GLU A 276 7.90 5.55 -1.39
C GLU A 276 8.35 4.30 -2.16
N GLU A 277 9.46 3.68 -1.76
CA GLU A 277 9.91 2.40 -2.33
C GLU A 277 8.86 1.30 -2.16
N LEU A 278 8.22 1.21 -0.98
CA LEU A 278 7.14 0.27 -0.71
C LEU A 278 5.91 0.53 -1.58
N GLN A 279 5.49 1.79 -1.71
CA GLN A 279 4.35 2.19 -2.55
C GLN A 279 4.60 1.82 -4.01
N HIS A 280 5.75 2.21 -4.57
CA HIS A 280 6.14 1.84 -5.93
C HIS A 280 6.24 0.33 -6.13
N PHE A 281 6.72 -0.40 -5.13
CA PHE A 281 6.78 -1.86 -5.20
C PHE A 281 5.38 -2.48 -5.26
N ILE A 282 4.45 -1.99 -4.43
CA ILE A 282 3.05 -2.44 -4.39
C ILE A 282 2.34 -2.07 -5.70
N ASP A 283 2.45 -0.84 -6.16
CA ASP A 283 1.85 -0.42 -7.44
C ASP A 283 2.43 -1.23 -8.60
N GLY A 284 3.75 -1.43 -8.62
CA GLY A 284 4.43 -2.28 -9.60
C GLY A 284 4.12 -3.78 -9.49
N LEU A 285 3.51 -4.26 -8.41
CA LEU A 285 2.97 -5.62 -8.31
C LEU A 285 1.61 -5.75 -9.02
N PHE A 286 0.81 -4.69 -9.05
CA PHE A 286 -0.58 -4.72 -9.51
C PHE A 286 -0.86 -3.92 -10.79
N GLU A 287 0.06 -3.08 -11.26
CA GLU A 287 -0.02 -2.34 -12.54
C GLU A 287 0.63 -3.05 -13.73
N ALA A 288 1.49 -4.06 -13.51
CA ALA A 288 2.34 -4.68 -14.54
C ALA A 288 1.60 -5.51 -15.63
N GLY A 289 0.30 -5.29 -15.83
CA GLY A 289 -0.47 -5.77 -16.98
C GLY A 289 -1.20 -4.62 -17.63
N SER A 290 -0.42 -3.72 -18.24
CA SER A 290 -0.80 -2.39 -18.69
C SER A 290 -2.10 -2.36 -19.49
N GLY A 291 -2.85 -1.27 -19.34
CA GLY A 291 -3.98 -0.93 -20.19
C GLY A 291 -3.65 -0.97 -21.69
N GLN A 292 -2.37 -1.00 -22.08
CA GLN A 292 -1.90 -1.24 -23.45
C GLN A 292 -2.32 -2.62 -23.98
N GLU A 293 -2.11 -3.71 -23.21
CA GLU A 293 -2.52 -5.06 -23.64
C GLU A 293 -4.06 -5.16 -23.70
N SER A 294 -4.75 -4.48 -22.78
CA SER A 294 -6.22 -4.43 -22.79
C SER A 294 -6.75 -3.55 -23.93
N LEU A 295 -6.08 -2.44 -24.26
CA LEU A 295 -6.38 -1.58 -25.40
C LEU A 295 -6.10 -2.29 -26.72
N GLU A 296 -4.95 -2.95 -26.85
CA GLU A 296 -4.61 -3.78 -28.01
C GLU A 296 -5.64 -4.88 -28.20
N ARG A 297 -6.05 -5.57 -27.13
CA ARG A 297 -7.11 -6.58 -27.21
C ARG A 297 -8.49 -5.99 -27.52
N LEU A 298 -8.84 -4.84 -26.94
CA LEU A 298 -10.09 -4.14 -27.28
C LEU A 298 -10.08 -3.71 -28.74
N VAL A 299 -8.97 -3.17 -29.24
CA VAL A 299 -8.79 -2.79 -30.65
C VAL A 299 -8.89 -4.02 -31.55
N VAL A 300 -8.24 -5.14 -31.21
CA VAL A 300 -8.35 -6.39 -31.97
C VAL A 300 -9.78 -6.94 -31.93
N ALA A 301 -10.48 -6.85 -30.78
CA ALA A 301 -11.86 -7.29 -30.66
C ALA A 301 -12.83 -6.41 -31.44
N THR A 302 -12.64 -5.09 -31.45
CA THR A 302 -13.45 -4.17 -32.26
C THR A 302 -13.17 -4.35 -33.74
N GLU A 303 -11.92 -4.54 -34.16
CA GLU A 303 -11.54 -4.88 -35.53
C GLU A 303 -12.23 -6.18 -35.99
N ALA A 304 -12.19 -7.23 -35.16
CA ALA A 304 -12.88 -8.49 -35.44
C ALA A 304 -14.40 -8.32 -35.55
N GLN A 305 -15.02 -7.52 -34.67
CA GLN A 305 -16.46 -7.26 -34.70
C GLN A 305 -16.89 -6.46 -35.94
N VAL A 306 -16.06 -5.50 -36.38
CA VAL A 306 -16.25 -4.77 -37.64
C VAL A 306 -16.13 -5.70 -38.84
N ALA A 307 -15.15 -6.61 -38.86
CA ALA A 307 -14.99 -7.59 -39.93
C ALA A 307 -16.22 -8.51 -40.07
N VAL A 308 -16.73 -9.04 -38.95
CA VAL A 308 -17.95 -9.87 -38.93
C VAL A 308 -19.17 -9.09 -39.44
N MET A 309 -19.30 -7.81 -39.07
CA MET A 309 -20.42 -6.98 -39.53
C MET A 309 -20.35 -6.70 -41.04
N GLN A 310 -19.15 -6.46 -41.59
CA GLN A 310 -18.95 -6.32 -43.03
C GLN A 310 -19.31 -7.60 -43.79
N ASP A 311 -18.91 -8.76 -43.25
CA ASP A 311 -19.22 -10.06 -43.84
C ASP A 311 -20.74 -10.32 -43.87
N MET A 312 -21.43 -10.10 -42.75
CA MET A 312 -22.90 -10.18 -42.67
C MET A 312 -23.60 -9.25 -43.67
N LEU A 313 -23.13 -8.00 -43.83
CA LEU A 313 -23.70 -7.07 -44.80
C LEU A 313 -23.50 -7.56 -46.24
N SER A 314 -22.36 -8.20 -46.52
CA SER A 314 -22.08 -8.78 -47.83
C SER A 314 -22.99 -9.97 -48.14
N GLU A 315 -23.26 -10.83 -47.16
CA GLU A 315 -24.20 -11.95 -47.20
C GLU A 315 -25.64 -11.46 -47.45
N LEU A 316 -26.09 -10.45 -46.70
CA LEU A 316 -27.41 -9.83 -46.88
C LEU A 316 -27.56 -9.17 -48.25
N ARG A 317 -26.49 -8.54 -48.76
CA ARG A 317 -26.49 -7.96 -50.10
C ARG A 317 -26.60 -9.03 -51.17
N LYS A 318 -25.87 -10.14 -51.03
CA LYS A 318 -25.98 -11.29 -51.94
C LYS A 318 -27.38 -11.88 -51.89
N SER A 319 -27.94 -12.14 -50.70
CA SER A 319 -29.29 -12.71 -50.56
C SER A 319 -30.36 -11.78 -51.15
N SER A 320 -30.24 -10.47 -50.94
CA SER A 320 -31.10 -9.47 -51.58
C SER A 320 -31.00 -9.52 -53.11
N HIS A 321 -29.80 -9.69 -53.68
CA HIS A 321 -29.63 -9.82 -55.13
C HIS A 321 -30.21 -11.13 -55.66
N TYR A 322 -30.07 -12.24 -54.94
CA TYR A 322 -30.72 -13.51 -55.29
C TYR A 322 -32.25 -13.38 -55.28
N LEU A 323 -32.83 -12.74 -54.26
CA LEU A 323 -34.28 -12.50 -54.18
C LEU A 323 -34.78 -11.56 -55.28
N ALA A 324 -33.99 -10.56 -55.68
CA ALA A 324 -34.33 -9.66 -56.78
C ALA A 324 -34.22 -10.33 -58.16
N ALA A 325 -33.30 -11.29 -58.34
CA ALA A 325 -33.14 -12.05 -59.57
C ALA A 325 -34.19 -13.18 -59.75
N MET A 326 -34.89 -13.54 -58.68
CA MET A 326 -35.90 -14.61 -58.66
C MET A 326 -37.34 -14.09 -58.88
N ARG A 327 -37.50 -12.79 -59.10
CA ARG A 327 -38.77 -12.09 -59.33
C ARG A 327 -38.86 -11.63 -60.78
#